data_AF-A0A9E1EWW0-F1
#
_entry.id   AF-A0A9E1EWW0-F1
#
_cell.length_a   1.000
_cell.length_b   1.000
_cell.length_c   1.000
_cell.angle_alpha   90.00
_cell.angle_beta   90.00
_cell.angle_gamma   90.00
#
_symmetry.space_group_name_H-M   'P 1'
#
loop_
_entity.id
_entity.type
_entity.pdbx_description
1 polymer ?
#
loop_
_entity_poly.entity_id
_entity_poly.type
_entity_poly.pdbx_seq_one_letter_code
_entity_poly.pdbx_strand_id
1 'polypeptide(L)'
;MAIFNQHGKAVANGVLVSDIIRDHLSSQELFVKRKLSFSTREEFLEQLQKVFSPNTKIYSELKNALKENDMEAEKKMRRKAKASKKAVIQHVVEPVKVAQVDSLVEEKGYSLEELKGERNTIVSGLSSEQHALAEANSILEIRKETLKEVQKVFDDAKKALEDANSEVSSAEKAVEASNAKLKDFQSRLAEVDRKIEMEENKSIYLVAPGYTGEVPEHGTFISSVDVKGIANLKVETLGTEIEPNFLDMINAGFDSAQEYARALKFVTLIEYYLCNDMQYNVLVSDSKIQKLISEHIGG
;
A
#
# COMPACT_ATOMS: atom_id res chain seq x y z
N MET A 1 2.36 -1.54 -22.80
CA MET A 1 2.29 -0.19 -22.20
C MET A 1 3.14 0.74 -23.05
N ALA A 2 2.75 2.00 -23.22
CA ALA A 2 3.44 2.94 -24.11
C ALA A 2 3.58 4.32 -23.45
N ILE A 3 4.65 5.03 -23.79
CA ILE A 3 4.85 6.43 -23.38
C ILE A 3 4.20 7.33 -24.43
N PHE A 4 3.40 8.30 -23.97
CA PHE A 4 2.67 9.22 -24.85
C PHE A 4 3.26 10.63 -24.79
N ASN A 5 3.09 11.35 -25.89
CA ASN A 5 3.33 12.80 -25.92
C ASN A 5 2.06 13.56 -25.52
N GLN A 6 2.19 14.88 -25.32
CA GLN A 6 1.11 15.81 -24.97
C GLN A 6 -0.03 15.87 -26.00
N HIS A 7 0.16 15.29 -27.19
CA HIS A 7 -0.84 15.18 -28.26
C HIS A 7 -1.51 13.80 -28.28
N GLY A 8 -1.29 12.96 -27.26
CA GLY A 8 -1.85 11.61 -27.15
C GLY A 8 -1.25 10.59 -28.11
N LYS A 9 -0.12 10.90 -28.78
CA LYS A 9 0.55 9.97 -29.69
C LYS A 9 1.61 9.16 -28.94
N ALA A 10 1.63 7.85 -29.16
CA ALA A 10 2.63 6.96 -28.59
C ALA A 10 4.01 7.25 -29.20
N VAL A 11 5.02 7.39 -28.33
CA VAL A 11 6.43 7.50 -28.72
C VAL A 11 7.01 6.09 -28.78
N ALA A 12 7.62 5.75 -29.92
CA ALA A 12 8.18 4.41 -30.11
C ALA A 12 9.35 4.15 -29.14
N ASN A 13 9.36 2.97 -28.51
CA ASN A 13 10.38 2.59 -27.52
C ASN A 13 11.81 2.66 -28.07
N GLY A 14 12.04 2.22 -29.31
CA GLY A 14 13.36 2.30 -29.96
C GLY A 14 13.85 3.73 -30.18
N VAL A 15 12.92 4.68 -30.33
CA VAL A 15 13.24 6.10 -30.46
C VAL A 15 13.68 6.67 -29.11
N LEU A 16 13.00 6.31 -28.02
CA LEU A 16 13.40 6.71 -26.67
C LEU A 16 14.77 6.13 -26.28
N VAL A 17 15.00 4.85 -26.59
CA VAL A 17 16.31 4.21 -26.36
C VAL A 17 17.40 4.94 -27.13
N SER A 18 17.17 5.24 -28.41
CA SER A 18 18.13 5.97 -29.23
C SER A 18 18.40 7.38 -28.71
N ASP A 19 17.36 8.11 -28.31
CA ASP A 19 17.51 9.47 -27.80
C ASP A 19 18.35 9.51 -26.50
N ILE A 20 18.20 8.50 -25.64
CA ILE A 20 18.92 8.41 -24.35
C ILE A 20 20.35 7.91 -24.54
N ILE A 21 20.53 6.81 -25.27
CA ILE A 21 21.80 6.08 -25.37
C ILE A 21 22.70 6.67 -26.46
N ARG A 22 22.14 7.01 -27.62
CA ARG A 22 22.91 7.45 -28.79
C ARG A 22 23.00 8.97 -28.89
N ASP A 23 21.88 9.66 -28.68
CA ASP A 23 21.83 11.12 -28.82
C ASP A 23 22.17 11.84 -27.50
N HIS A 24 22.44 11.09 -26.42
CA HIS A 24 22.84 11.58 -25.09
C HIS A 24 21.93 12.70 -24.54
N LEU A 25 20.63 12.61 -24.82
CA LEU A 25 19.69 13.63 -24.37
C LEU A 25 19.42 13.51 -22.87
N SER A 26 19.41 14.65 -22.19
CA SER A 26 18.96 14.78 -20.81
C SER A 26 17.43 14.63 -20.72
N SER A 27 16.93 14.43 -19.50
CA SER A 27 15.51 14.34 -19.19
C SER A 27 14.76 15.58 -19.69
N GLN A 28 15.31 16.78 -19.47
CA GLN A 28 14.70 18.03 -19.91
C GLN A 28 14.67 18.16 -21.44
N GLU A 29 15.75 17.79 -22.13
CA GLU A 29 15.82 17.82 -23.59
C GLU A 29 14.84 16.83 -24.22
N LEU A 30 14.64 15.66 -23.59
CA LEU A 30 13.65 14.68 -24.00
C LEU A 30 12.22 15.22 -23.86
N PHE A 31 11.90 15.88 -22.74
CA PHE A 31 10.57 16.48 -22.53
C PHE A 31 10.25 17.51 -23.60
N VAL A 32 11.24 18.34 -23.99
CA VAL A 32 11.07 19.34 -25.04
C VAL A 32 11.01 18.70 -26.43
N LYS A 33 11.97 17.84 -26.79
CA LYS A 33 12.09 17.24 -28.12
C LYS A 33 10.91 16.33 -28.44
N ARG A 34 10.43 15.56 -27.46
CA ARG A 34 9.34 14.59 -27.64
C ARG A 34 7.99 15.08 -27.14
N LYS A 35 7.95 16.27 -26.53
CA LYS A 35 6.72 16.89 -26.01
C LYS A 35 6.00 15.91 -25.10
N LEU A 36 6.73 15.29 -24.16
CA LEU A 36 6.20 14.20 -23.33
C LEU A 36 5.04 14.70 -22.45
N SER A 37 4.08 13.84 -22.15
CA SER A 37 2.85 14.21 -21.42
C SER A 37 3.07 14.42 -19.91
N PHE A 38 4.31 14.36 -19.45
CA PHE A 38 4.72 14.51 -18.05
C PHE A 38 5.92 15.46 -17.99
N SER A 39 6.06 16.14 -16.85
CA SER A 39 7.01 17.24 -16.69
C SER A 39 8.12 16.93 -15.69
N THR A 40 8.06 15.78 -15.02
CA THR A 40 9.04 15.37 -14.01
C THR A 40 9.84 14.15 -14.45
N ARG A 41 11.08 14.07 -13.95
CA ARG A 41 12.01 12.97 -14.23
C ARG A 41 11.54 11.67 -13.60
N GLU A 42 10.95 11.77 -12.42
CA GLU A 42 10.46 10.65 -11.63
C GLU A 42 9.29 9.96 -12.35
N GLU A 43 8.31 10.73 -12.81
CA GLU A 43 7.19 10.21 -13.62
C GLU A 43 7.68 9.55 -14.91
N PHE A 44 8.69 10.15 -15.58
CA PHE A 44 9.28 9.55 -16.77
C PHE A 44 9.91 8.20 -16.47
N LEU A 45 10.69 8.09 -15.39
CA LEU A 45 11.34 6.84 -14.98
C LEU A 45 10.33 5.76 -14.60
N GLU A 46 9.22 6.11 -13.93
CA GLU A 46 8.15 5.15 -13.64
C GLU A 46 7.50 4.61 -14.92
N GLN A 47 7.19 5.49 -15.88
CA GLN A 47 6.60 5.08 -17.15
C GLN A 47 7.59 4.25 -17.97
N LEU A 48 8.87 4.62 -17.95
CA LEU A 48 9.93 3.87 -18.61
C LEU A 48 10.10 2.48 -17.97
N GLN A 49 10.04 2.39 -16.64
CA GLN A 49 10.04 1.11 -15.94
C GLN A 49 8.85 0.24 -16.36
N LYS A 50 7.65 0.81 -16.42
CA LYS A 50 6.42 0.10 -16.83
C LYS A 50 6.50 -0.40 -18.29
N VAL A 51 7.10 0.38 -19.19
CA VAL A 51 7.26 0.01 -20.61
C VAL A 51 8.34 -1.06 -20.82
N PHE A 52 9.43 -1.01 -20.06
CA PHE A 52 10.55 -1.94 -20.17
C PHE A 52 10.57 -3.02 -19.08
N SER A 53 9.48 -3.17 -18.31
CA SER A 53 9.36 -4.13 -17.19
C SER A 53 9.71 -5.59 -17.54
N PRO A 54 9.40 -6.12 -18.74
CA PRO A 54 9.83 -7.46 -19.12
C PRO A 54 11.36 -7.61 -19.27
N ASN A 55 12.12 -6.51 -19.36
CA ASN A 55 13.56 -6.49 -19.53
C ASN A 55 14.23 -5.47 -18.58
N THR A 56 14.41 -5.90 -17.34
CA THR A 56 14.98 -5.10 -16.25
C THR A 56 16.38 -4.58 -16.53
N LYS A 57 17.17 -5.28 -17.36
CA LYS A 57 18.51 -4.86 -17.78
C LYS A 57 18.46 -3.60 -18.64
N ILE A 58 17.60 -3.57 -19.66
CA ILE A 58 17.43 -2.39 -20.53
C ILE A 58 16.96 -1.18 -19.71
N TYR A 59 16.02 -1.36 -18.77
CA TYR A 59 15.59 -0.27 -17.89
C TYR A 59 16.75 0.28 -17.05
N SER A 60 17.58 -0.59 -16.47
CA SER A 60 18.72 -0.17 -15.65
C SER A 60 19.78 0.61 -16.46
N GLU A 61 20.05 0.19 -17.70
CA GLU A 61 20.97 0.88 -18.61
C GLU A 61 20.44 2.26 -18.99
N LEU A 62 19.15 2.36 -19.36
CA LEU A 62 18.52 3.64 -19.69
C LEU A 62 18.48 4.59 -18.50
N LYS A 63 18.18 4.08 -17.30
CA LYS A 63 18.15 4.88 -16.07
C LYS A 63 19.52 5.47 -15.74
N ASN A 64 20.59 4.68 -15.90
CA ASN A 64 21.95 5.14 -15.64
C ASN A 64 22.41 6.16 -16.70
N ALA A 65 22.19 5.87 -17.98
CA ALA A 65 22.53 6.80 -19.07
C ALA A 65 21.82 8.14 -18.93
N LEU A 66 20.53 8.12 -18.56
CA LEU A 66 19.76 9.35 -18.33
C LEU A 66 20.34 10.18 -17.16
N LYS A 67 20.77 9.53 -16.07
CA LYS A 67 21.42 10.19 -14.94
C LYS A 67 22.74 10.87 -15.37
N GLU A 68 23.53 10.21 -16.21
CA GLU A 68 24.78 10.78 -16.73
C GLU A 68 24.53 11.97 -17.64
N ASN A 69 23.56 11.87 -18.56
CA ASN A 69 23.19 12.95 -19.46
C ASN A 69 22.69 14.20 -18.68
N ASP A 70 21.86 14.00 -17.65
CA ASP A 70 21.37 15.09 -16.78
C ASP A 70 22.52 15.82 -16.08
N MET A 71 23.49 15.08 -15.52
CA MET A 71 24.65 15.67 -14.86
C MET A 71 25.53 16.47 -15.83
N GLU A 72 25.69 15.99 -17.07
CA GLU A 72 26.51 16.69 -18.06
C GLU A 72 25.81 17.94 -18.61
N ALA A 73 24.49 17.90 -18.79
CA ALA A 73 23.68 19.07 -19.15
C ALA A 73 23.79 20.17 -18.07
N GLU A 74 23.73 19.78 -16.79
CA GLU A 74 23.88 20.72 -15.67
C GLU A 74 25.29 21.36 -15.65
N LYS A 75 26.34 20.56 -15.88
CA LYS A 75 27.72 21.08 -15.98
C LYS A 75 27.87 22.07 -17.14
N LYS A 76 27.28 21.79 -18.31
CA LYS A 76 27.29 22.70 -19.46
C LYS A 76 26.57 24.01 -19.15
N MET A 77 25.42 23.95 -18.47
CA MET A 77 24.68 25.14 -18.04
C MET A 77 25.48 25.99 -17.04
N ARG A 78 26.13 25.36 -16.05
CA ARG A 78 27.02 26.05 -15.09
C ARG A 78 28.21 26.73 -15.78
N ARG A 79 28.81 26.10 -16.79
CA ARG A 79 29.90 26.70 -17.58
C ARG A 79 29.43 27.91 -18.40
N LYS A 80 28.26 27.83 -19.05
CA LYS A 80 27.66 28.97 -19.79
C LYS A 80 27.30 30.14 -18.87
N ALA A 81 26.74 29.88 -17.68
CA ALA A 81 26.43 30.91 -16.69
C ALA A 81 27.69 31.64 -16.18
N LYS A 82 28.80 30.91 -16.00
CA LYS A 82 30.11 31.50 -15.64
C LYS A 82 30.71 32.35 -16.77
N ALA A 83 30.58 31.92 -18.03
CA ALA A 83 31.03 32.69 -19.19
C ALA A 83 30.20 33.98 -19.40
N SER A 84 28.88 33.90 -19.23
CA SER A 84 27.98 35.05 -19.33
C SER A 84 28.23 36.10 -18.23
N LYS A 85 28.58 35.69 -17.01
CA LYS A 85 28.98 36.64 -15.94
C LYS A 85 30.30 37.36 -16.24
N LYS A 86 31.21 36.76 -17.00
CA LYS A 86 32.51 37.37 -17.35
C LYS A 86 32.38 38.41 -18.47
N ALA A 87 31.41 38.25 -19.38
CA ALA A 87 31.18 39.17 -20.50
C ALA A 87 30.46 40.48 -20.10
N VAL A 88 29.67 40.48 -19.02
CA VAL A 88 28.84 41.63 -18.61
C VAL A 88 29.63 42.73 -17.87
N ILE A 89 30.87 42.47 -17.46
CA ILE A 89 31.65 43.41 -16.62
C ILE A 89 32.46 44.45 -17.42
N GLN A 90 32.51 44.40 -18.76
CA GLN A 90 33.47 45.22 -19.53
C GLN A 90 32.88 46.42 -20.31
N HIS A 91 31.59 46.72 -20.20
CA HIS A 91 31.01 47.94 -20.79
C HIS A 91 30.16 48.70 -19.78
N VAL A 92 30.83 49.46 -18.91
CA VAL A 92 30.23 50.62 -18.26
C VAL A 92 30.25 51.74 -19.30
N VAL A 93 29.07 52.16 -19.72
CA VAL A 93 28.86 53.26 -20.67
C VAL A 93 29.12 54.58 -19.95
N GLU A 94 30.23 55.25 -20.28
CA GLU A 94 30.36 56.69 -20.05
C GLU A 94 29.55 57.47 -21.10
N PRO A 95 28.90 58.59 -20.74
CA PRO A 95 28.21 59.43 -21.71
C PRO A 95 29.23 60.14 -22.61
N VAL A 96 29.20 59.83 -23.91
CA VAL A 96 30.02 60.51 -24.92
C VAL A 96 29.61 61.99 -24.99
N LYS A 97 30.49 62.89 -24.54
CA LYS A 97 30.34 64.33 -24.74
C LYS A 97 30.63 64.66 -26.20
N VAL A 98 29.62 65.21 -26.87
CA VAL A 98 29.71 65.72 -28.25
C VAL A 98 30.54 67.00 -28.25
N ALA A 99 31.85 66.89 -28.44
CA ALA A 99 32.69 68.04 -28.74
C ALA A 99 33.83 67.62 -29.68
N GLN A 100 33.91 68.33 -30.81
CA GLN A 100 35.00 68.35 -31.79
C GLN A 100 35.07 67.18 -32.77
N VAL A 101 34.30 67.32 -33.86
CA VAL A 101 34.62 66.67 -35.15
C VAL A 101 34.55 67.76 -36.22
N ASP A 102 35.59 68.61 -36.27
CA ASP A 102 35.77 69.62 -37.34
C ASP A 102 37.06 69.36 -38.16
N SER A 103 37.73 68.21 -38.02
CA SER A 103 39.06 67.97 -38.63
C SER A 103 39.20 66.75 -39.56
N LEU A 104 38.10 66.20 -40.11
CA LEU A 104 38.16 64.98 -40.95
C LEU A 104 37.42 65.07 -42.31
N VAL A 105 37.18 66.28 -42.83
CA VAL A 105 36.35 66.47 -44.05
C VAL A 105 37.16 66.42 -45.37
N GLU A 106 38.50 66.43 -45.35
CA GLU A 106 39.25 66.64 -46.62
C GLU A 106 39.69 65.38 -47.41
N GLU A 107 39.47 64.14 -46.96
CA GLU A 107 40.04 62.96 -47.67
C GLU A 107 39.03 62.00 -48.35
N LYS A 108 37.72 62.22 -48.22
CA LYS A 108 36.70 61.48 -48.97
C LYS A 108 35.57 62.44 -49.32
N GLY A 109 35.31 62.68 -50.61
CA GLY A 109 34.35 63.67 -51.12
C GLY A 109 32.88 63.44 -50.74
N TYR A 110 32.57 63.46 -49.45
CA TYR A 110 31.24 63.57 -48.88
C TYR A 110 30.90 65.04 -48.71
N SER A 111 29.66 65.43 -49.04
CA SER A 111 29.21 66.79 -48.76
C SER A 111 28.93 66.96 -47.26
N LEU A 112 29.23 68.12 -46.70
CA LEU A 112 28.98 68.44 -45.28
C LEU A 112 27.51 68.16 -44.87
N GLU A 113 26.57 68.41 -45.77
CA GLU A 113 25.14 68.10 -45.59
C GLU A 113 24.84 66.59 -45.47
N GLU A 114 25.57 65.71 -46.16
CA GLU A 114 25.40 64.25 -46.06
C GLU A 114 25.84 63.75 -44.68
N LEU A 115 27.01 64.22 -44.21
CA LEU A 115 27.54 63.89 -42.88
C LEU A 115 26.63 64.42 -41.75
N LYS A 116 26.01 65.59 -41.93
CA LYS A 116 24.99 66.10 -40.99
C LYS A 116 23.73 65.24 -40.98
N GLY A 117 23.28 64.76 -42.14
CA GLY A 117 22.14 63.85 -42.27
C GLY A 117 22.39 62.51 -41.58
N GLU A 118 23.57 61.91 -41.82
CA GLU A 118 24.00 60.69 -41.13
C GLU A 118 24.10 60.90 -39.63
N ARG A 119 24.70 62.01 -39.17
CA ARG A 119 24.78 62.34 -37.74
C ARG A 119 23.40 62.40 -37.09
N ASN A 120 22.43 63.09 -37.71
CA ASN A 120 21.08 63.19 -37.15
C ASN A 120 20.39 61.83 -37.08
N THR A 121 20.58 60.99 -38.10
CA THR A 121 20.06 59.62 -38.13
C THR A 121 20.66 58.78 -37.00
N ILE A 122 21.99 58.84 -36.83
CA ILE A 122 22.70 58.15 -35.75
C ILE A 122 22.22 58.65 -34.37
N VAL A 123 22.07 59.96 -34.17
CA VAL A 123 21.59 60.53 -32.89
C VAL A 123 20.18 60.06 -32.58
N SER A 124 19.29 60.04 -33.58
CA SER A 124 17.92 59.54 -33.39
C SER A 124 17.89 58.05 -33.03
N GLY A 125 18.70 57.22 -33.69
CA GLY A 125 18.88 55.80 -33.36
C GLY A 125 19.49 55.59 -31.98
N LEU A 126 20.47 56.40 -31.58
CA LEU A 126 21.06 56.33 -30.24
C LEU A 126 20.01 56.60 -29.15
N SER A 127 19.14 57.58 -29.38
CA SER A 127 18.06 57.92 -28.45
C SER A 127 17.01 56.81 -28.34
N SER A 128 16.61 56.18 -29.44
CA SER A 128 15.67 55.06 -29.40
C SER A 128 16.26 53.85 -28.68
N GLU A 129 17.54 53.57 -28.92
CA GLU A 129 18.22 52.42 -28.33
C GLU A 129 18.45 52.61 -26.83
N GLN A 130 18.73 53.85 -26.39
CA GLN A 130 18.79 54.20 -24.97
C GLN A 130 17.45 54.02 -24.27
N HIS A 131 16.33 54.39 -24.92
CA HIS A 131 15.00 54.17 -24.37
C HIS A 131 14.67 52.68 -24.26
N ALA A 132 14.94 51.89 -25.31
CA ALA A 132 14.74 50.45 -25.31
C ALA A 132 15.58 49.74 -24.24
N LEU A 133 16.82 50.19 -24.02
CA LEU A 133 17.68 49.66 -22.97
C LEU A 133 17.15 49.98 -21.56
N ALA A 134 16.63 51.19 -21.33
CA ALA A 134 16.02 51.57 -20.06
C ALA A 134 14.79 50.70 -19.73
N GLU A 135 13.94 50.46 -20.72
CA GLU A 135 12.76 49.59 -20.57
C GLU A 135 13.17 48.14 -20.28
N ALA A 136 14.15 47.60 -21.02
CA ALA A 136 14.67 46.26 -20.79
C ALA A 136 15.27 46.08 -19.38
N ASN A 137 15.98 47.09 -18.87
CA ASN A 137 16.53 47.08 -17.51
C ASN A 137 15.42 47.11 -16.45
N SER A 138 14.36 47.89 -16.66
CA SER A 138 13.21 47.91 -15.76
C SER A 138 12.53 46.54 -15.68
N ILE A 139 12.30 45.90 -16.83
CA ILE A 139 11.73 44.54 -16.90
C ILE A 139 12.65 43.54 -16.20
N LEU A 140 13.96 43.65 -16.39
CA LEU A 140 14.93 42.74 -15.77
C LEU A 140 14.87 42.81 -14.23
N GLU A 141 14.77 44.00 -13.64
CA GLU A 141 14.65 44.14 -12.18
C GLU A 141 13.33 43.55 -11.65
N ILE A 142 12.20 43.79 -12.33
CA ILE A 142 10.91 43.16 -11.98
C ILE A 142 11.06 41.63 -11.99
N ARG A 143 11.69 41.07 -13.02
CA ARG A 143 11.89 39.62 -13.14
C ARG A 143 12.79 39.05 -12.04
N LYS A 144 13.84 39.78 -11.63
CA LYS A 144 14.70 39.36 -10.51
C LYS A 144 13.93 39.34 -9.20
N GLU A 145 13.06 40.31 -8.96
CA GLU A 145 12.23 40.37 -7.77
C GLU A 145 11.20 39.22 -7.73
N THR A 146 10.48 39.00 -8.83
CA THR A 146 9.57 37.85 -8.95
C THR A 146 10.28 36.52 -8.73
N LEU A 147 11.51 36.36 -9.22
CA LEU A 147 12.29 35.15 -9.01
C LEU A 147 12.59 34.90 -7.52
N LYS A 148 12.91 35.95 -6.75
CA LYS A 148 13.15 35.82 -5.30
C LYS A 148 11.89 35.40 -4.56
N GLU A 149 10.74 35.96 -4.91
CA GLU A 149 9.46 35.59 -4.31
C GLU A 149 9.08 34.14 -4.61
N VAL A 150 9.21 33.73 -5.87
CA VAL A 150 8.95 32.34 -6.28
C VAL A 150 9.89 31.38 -5.57
N GLN A 151 11.17 31.72 -5.40
CA GLN A 151 12.12 30.89 -4.67
C GLN A 151 11.70 30.71 -3.20
N LYS A 152 11.24 31.79 -2.55
CA LYS A 152 10.76 31.72 -1.16
C LYS A 152 9.55 30.80 -1.04
N VAL A 153 8.55 30.94 -1.93
CA VAL A 153 7.36 30.07 -1.94
C VAL A 153 7.75 28.61 -2.16
N PHE A 154 8.73 28.36 -3.05
CA PHE A 154 9.24 27.01 -3.28
C PHE A 154 9.90 26.40 -2.03
N ASP A 155 10.73 27.18 -1.33
CA ASP A 155 11.39 26.72 -0.10
C ASP A 155 10.37 26.45 1.03
N ASP A 156 9.35 27.31 1.16
CA ASP A 156 8.24 27.11 2.10
C ASP A 156 7.44 25.84 1.77
N ALA A 157 7.12 25.61 0.49
CA ALA A 157 6.42 24.41 0.04
C ALA A 157 7.24 23.14 0.27
N LYS A 158 8.57 23.21 0.06
CA LYS A 158 9.48 22.10 0.33
C LYS A 158 9.49 21.72 1.80
N LYS A 159 9.52 22.71 2.70
CA LYS A 159 9.46 22.47 4.14
C LYS A 159 8.13 21.84 4.55
N ALA A 160 7.01 22.37 4.05
CA ALA A 160 5.69 21.80 4.33
C ALA A 160 5.56 20.34 3.86
N LEU A 161 6.19 19.99 2.73
CA LEU A 161 6.24 18.61 2.25
C LEU A 161 7.07 17.70 3.17
N GLU A 162 8.20 18.18 3.69
CA GLU A 162 9.02 17.45 4.64
C GLU A 162 8.28 17.19 5.96
N ASP A 163 7.59 18.21 6.49
CA ASP A 163 6.75 18.10 7.68
C ASP A 163 5.63 17.08 7.47
N ALA A 164 4.90 17.18 6.35
CA ALA A 164 3.83 16.23 6.00
C ALA A 164 4.33 14.78 5.87
N ASN A 165 5.51 14.57 5.26
CA ASN A 165 6.11 13.24 5.17
C ASN A 165 6.46 12.67 6.56
N SER A 166 6.93 13.52 7.48
CA SER A 166 7.22 13.10 8.86
C SER A 166 5.95 12.69 9.62
N GLU A 167 4.85 13.42 9.42
CA GLU A 167 3.54 13.09 9.99
C GLU A 167 2.99 11.77 9.44
N VAL A 168 3.10 11.55 8.12
CA VAL A 168 2.73 10.28 7.48
C VAL A 168 3.50 9.12 8.09
N SER A 169 4.82 9.23 8.23
CA SER A 169 5.63 8.17 8.83
C SER A 169 5.24 7.89 10.29
N SER A 170 4.87 8.93 11.05
CA SER A 170 4.37 8.77 12.42
C SER A 170 3.02 8.04 12.44
N ALA A 171 2.09 8.43 11.56
CA ALA A 171 0.78 7.80 11.42
C ALA A 171 0.89 6.32 11.01
N GLU A 172 1.78 5.99 10.06
CA GLU A 172 2.05 4.61 9.66
C GLU A 172 2.50 3.73 10.84
N LYS A 173 3.42 4.22 11.67
CA LYS A 173 3.85 3.51 12.90
C LYS A 173 2.71 3.31 13.88
N ALA A 174 1.84 4.31 14.04
CA ALA A 174 0.67 4.19 14.92
C ALA A 174 -0.34 3.15 14.42
N VAL A 175 -0.54 3.08 13.09
CA VAL A 175 -1.37 2.05 12.44
C VAL A 175 -0.76 0.66 12.64
N GLU A 176 0.54 0.50 12.42
CA GLU A 176 1.23 -0.78 12.62
C GLU A 176 1.12 -1.27 14.08
N ALA A 177 1.33 -0.37 15.04
CA ALA A 177 1.17 -0.66 16.47
C ALA A 177 -0.29 -1.07 16.82
N SER A 178 -1.28 -0.42 16.20
CA SER A 178 -2.69 -0.75 16.41
C SER A 178 -3.06 -2.11 15.81
N ASN A 179 -2.54 -2.43 14.62
CA ASN A 179 -2.72 -3.72 13.98
C ASN A 179 -2.11 -4.86 14.81
N ALA A 180 -0.93 -4.65 15.40
CA ALA A 180 -0.32 -5.62 16.29
C ALA A 180 -1.22 -5.92 17.51
N LYS A 181 -1.81 -4.88 18.12
CA LYS A 181 -2.76 -5.04 19.24
C LYS A 181 -4.04 -5.78 18.82
N LEU A 182 -4.58 -5.49 17.63
CA LEU A 182 -5.76 -6.21 17.13
C LEU A 182 -5.48 -7.71 16.98
N LYS A 183 -4.31 -8.08 16.48
CA LYS A 183 -3.91 -9.49 16.34
C LYS A 183 -3.78 -10.19 17.70
N ASP A 184 -3.26 -9.50 18.71
CA ASP A 184 -3.21 -10.00 20.10
C ASP A 184 -4.63 -10.24 20.64
N PHE A 185 -5.52 -9.26 20.51
CA PHE A 185 -6.91 -9.40 20.96
C PHE A 185 -7.65 -10.53 20.25
N GLN A 186 -7.47 -10.71 18.93
CA GLN A 186 -8.05 -11.82 18.20
C GLN A 186 -7.57 -13.18 18.72
N SER A 187 -6.28 -13.29 19.03
CA SER A 187 -5.69 -14.53 19.56
C SER A 187 -6.24 -14.85 20.96
N ARG A 188 -6.36 -13.83 21.81
CA ARG A 188 -6.94 -13.96 23.15
C ARG A 188 -8.42 -14.28 23.10
N LEU A 189 -9.17 -13.70 22.17
CA LEU A 189 -10.59 -14.02 21.96
C LEU A 189 -10.76 -15.50 21.61
N ALA A 190 -10.00 -16.01 20.63
CA ALA A 190 -10.05 -17.42 20.27
C ALA A 190 -9.58 -18.37 21.39
N GLU A 191 -8.73 -17.92 22.32
CA GLU A 191 -8.40 -18.68 23.53
C GLU A 191 -9.58 -18.70 24.52
N VAL A 192 -10.24 -17.56 24.73
CA VAL A 192 -11.40 -17.47 25.62
C VAL A 192 -12.57 -18.27 25.07
N ASP A 193 -12.87 -18.19 23.78
CA ASP A 193 -13.95 -18.97 23.15
C ASP A 193 -13.72 -20.48 23.35
N ARG A 194 -12.49 -20.96 23.17
CA ARG A 194 -12.14 -22.36 23.45
C ARG A 194 -12.34 -22.73 24.91
N LYS A 195 -11.99 -21.84 25.85
CA LYS A 195 -12.22 -22.09 27.29
C LYS A 195 -13.71 -22.14 27.62
N ILE A 196 -14.52 -21.28 27.00
CA ILE A 196 -15.98 -21.29 27.13
C ILE A 196 -16.52 -22.62 26.61
N GLU A 197 -16.15 -23.03 25.40
CA GLU A 197 -16.58 -24.31 24.82
C GLU A 197 -16.18 -25.52 25.71
N MET A 198 -14.98 -25.50 26.28
CA MET A 198 -14.54 -26.53 27.22
C MET A 198 -15.37 -26.56 28.50
N GLU A 199 -15.70 -25.40 29.07
CA GLU A 199 -16.46 -25.32 30.32
C GLU A 199 -17.95 -25.65 30.10
N GLU A 200 -18.53 -25.20 28.98
CA GLU A 200 -19.89 -25.58 28.54
C GLU A 200 -20.00 -27.10 28.38
N ASN A 201 -18.99 -27.74 27.79
CA ASN A 201 -19.00 -29.19 27.53
C ASN A 201 -18.42 -30.04 28.67
N LYS A 202 -18.06 -29.43 29.79
CA LYS A 202 -17.44 -30.10 30.94
C LYS A 202 -18.35 -31.14 31.60
N SER A 203 -19.64 -30.87 31.63
CA SER A 203 -20.63 -31.80 32.21
C SER A 203 -20.91 -32.92 31.23
N ILE A 204 -20.75 -34.17 31.67
CA ILE A 204 -21.03 -35.36 30.86
C ILE A 204 -22.45 -35.84 31.17
N TYR A 205 -23.24 -36.06 30.12
CA TYR A 205 -24.60 -36.58 30.21
C TYR A 205 -24.69 -37.92 29.47
N LEU A 206 -24.94 -39.00 30.23
CA LEU A 206 -25.19 -40.33 29.69
C LEU A 206 -26.67 -40.46 29.36
N VAL A 207 -27.01 -40.63 28.09
CA VAL A 207 -28.38 -40.61 27.59
C VAL A 207 -28.88 -42.02 27.32
N ALA A 208 -29.97 -42.40 27.98
CA ALA A 208 -30.58 -43.71 27.78
C ALA A 208 -31.22 -43.85 26.37
N PRO A 209 -31.22 -45.08 25.81
CA PRO A 209 -32.01 -45.40 24.62
C PRO A 209 -33.46 -44.96 24.77
N GLY A 210 -33.96 -44.16 23.81
CA GLY A 210 -35.35 -43.71 23.81
C GLY A 210 -35.68 -42.60 24.81
N TYR A 211 -34.68 -41.87 25.33
CA TYR A 211 -34.90 -40.69 26.17
C TYR A 211 -35.75 -39.63 25.44
N THR A 212 -36.75 -39.08 26.14
CA THR A 212 -37.67 -38.05 25.60
C THR A 212 -37.85 -36.86 26.55
N GLY A 213 -36.99 -36.73 27.57
CA GLY A 213 -37.04 -35.63 28.53
C GLY A 213 -36.34 -34.35 28.01
N GLU A 214 -36.24 -33.35 28.89
CA GLU A 214 -35.54 -32.10 28.60
C GLU A 214 -34.03 -32.32 28.55
N VAL A 215 -33.42 -31.92 27.44
CA VAL A 215 -31.97 -32.02 27.23
C VAL A 215 -31.32 -30.71 27.71
N PRO A 216 -30.29 -30.77 28.57
CA PRO A 216 -29.50 -29.62 28.96
C PRO A 216 -28.96 -28.82 27.77
N GLU A 217 -28.85 -27.49 27.93
CA GLU A 217 -28.38 -26.60 26.86
C GLU A 217 -26.90 -26.82 26.50
N HIS A 218 -26.08 -27.18 27.50
CA HIS A 218 -24.65 -27.42 27.33
C HIS A 218 -24.24 -28.75 28.00
N GLY A 219 -23.24 -29.42 27.41
CA GLY A 219 -22.69 -30.65 27.95
C GLY A 219 -22.23 -31.62 26.86
N THR A 220 -21.41 -32.58 27.27
CA THR A 220 -21.03 -33.70 26.40
C THR A 220 -22.06 -34.81 26.54
N PHE A 221 -22.86 -35.03 25.49
CA PHE A 221 -23.88 -36.08 25.46
C PHE A 221 -23.31 -37.38 24.88
N ILE A 222 -23.45 -38.47 25.63
CA ILE A 222 -22.92 -39.79 25.25
C ILE A 222 -24.00 -40.85 25.44
N SER A 223 -24.15 -41.75 24.47
CA SER A 223 -25.08 -42.87 24.57
C SER A 223 -24.49 -44.14 23.95
N SER A 224 -25.06 -45.29 24.30
CA SER A 224 -24.72 -46.56 23.66
C SER A 224 -25.38 -46.73 22.29
N VAL A 225 -26.38 -45.89 21.97
CA VAL A 225 -27.13 -45.90 20.71
C VAL A 225 -27.46 -44.48 20.28
N ASP A 226 -27.81 -44.30 19.00
CA ASP A 226 -28.30 -43.02 18.53
C ASP A 226 -29.68 -42.68 19.14
N VAL A 227 -29.80 -41.47 19.71
CA VAL A 227 -31.02 -40.97 20.36
C VAL A 227 -31.51 -39.74 19.61
N LYS A 228 -32.74 -39.83 19.08
CA LYS A 228 -33.33 -38.76 18.27
C LYS A 228 -33.57 -37.50 19.11
N GLY A 229 -33.22 -36.35 18.54
CA GLY A 229 -33.49 -35.04 19.14
C GLY A 229 -32.36 -34.46 20.00
N ILE A 230 -31.22 -35.15 20.10
CA ILE A 230 -30.05 -34.66 20.84
C ILE A 230 -28.95 -34.28 19.84
N ALA A 231 -28.66 -32.99 19.73
CA ALA A 231 -27.57 -32.50 18.91
C ALA A 231 -26.21 -32.88 19.53
N ASN A 232 -25.22 -33.19 18.69
CA ASN A 232 -23.85 -33.51 19.10
C ASN A 232 -23.72 -34.74 20.02
N LEU A 233 -24.69 -35.66 20.00
CA LEU A 233 -24.63 -36.94 20.70
C LEU A 233 -23.48 -37.81 20.15
N LYS A 234 -22.62 -38.30 21.04
CA LYS A 234 -21.58 -39.27 20.72
C LYS A 234 -22.07 -40.67 21.05
N VAL A 235 -22.04 -41.57 20.07
CA VAL A 235 -22.34 -42.98 20.30
C VAL A 235 -21.05 -43.70 20.66
N GLU A 236 -20.98 -44.23 21.88
CA GLU A 236 -19.82 -44.95 22.39
C GLU A 236 -20.16 -46.45 22.53
N THR A 237 -19.33 -47.30 21.95
CA THR A 237 -19.51 -48.76 22.01
C THR A 237 -18.35 -49.36 22.79
N LEU A 238 -18.66 -50.04 23.90
CA LEU A 238 -17.68 -50.70 24.75
C LEU A 238 -17.51 -52.16 24.32
N GLY A 239 -16.30 -52.69 24.50
CA GLY A 239 -15.94 -54.07 24.12
C GLY A 239 -16.36 -55.14 25.13
N THR A 240 -16.64 -54.74 26.38
CA THR A 240 -17.22 -55.58 27.42
C THR A 240 -18.71 -55.28 27.50
N GLU A 241 -19.56 -56.31 27.48
CA GLU A 241 -21.01 -56.18 27.60
C GLU A 241 -21.51 -57.12 28.70
N ILE A 242 -22.47 -56.66 29.50
CA ILE A 242 -23.14 -57.50 30.50
C ILE A 242 -23.89 -58.62 29.76
N GLU A 243 -23.67 -59.87 30.16
CA GLU A 243 -24.35 -61.02 29.54
C GLU A 243 -25.86 -60.96 29.79
N PRO A 244 -26.70 -61.11 28.74
CA PRO A 244 -28.15 -61.05 28.90
C PRO A 244 -28.69 -62.18 29.80
N ASN A 245 -29.43 -61.82 30.85
CA ASN A 245 -30.12 -62.77 31.71
C ASN A 245 -31.64 -62.67 31.52
N PHE A 246 -32.27 -63.81 31.21
CA PHE A 246 -33.70 -63.87 30.94
C PHE A 246 -34.56 -63.51 32.16
N LEU A 247 -34.12 -63.86 33.38
CA LEU A 247 -34.87 -63.53 34.59
C LEU A 247 -34.85 -62.02 34.86
N ASP A 248 -33.69 -61.39 34.65
CA ASP A 248 -33.51 -59.94 34.84
C ASP A 248 -34.28 -59.15 33.77
N MET A 249 -34.31 -59.66 32.53
CA MET A 249 -35.13 -59.10 31.45
C MET A 249 -36.62 -59.02 31.84
N ILE A 250 -37.17 -60.12 32.39
CA ILE A 250 -38.58 -60.19 32.80
C ILE A 250 -38.85 -59.32 34.03
N ASN A 251 -37.94 -59.33 35.02
CA ASN A 251 -38.08 -58.53 36.24
C ASN A 251 -38.03 -57.02 35.96
N ALA A 252 -37.17 -56.60 35.04
CA ALA A 252 -37.08 -55.21 34.59
C ALA A 252 -38.26 -54.81 33.67
N GLY A 253 -39.03 -55.78 33.15
CA GLY A 253 -40.25 -55.56 32.38
C GLY A 253 -40.04 -55.39 30.88
N PHE A 254 -38.99 -55.98 30.32
CA PHE A 254 -38.73 -55.93 28.87
C PHE A 254 -39.44 -57.06 28.12
N ASP A 255 -40.25 -56.70 27.13
CA ASP A 255 -40.95 -57.65 26.24
C ASP A 255 -40.11 -58.04 25.01
N SER A 256 -38.98 -57.35 24.78
CA SER A 256 -38.12 -57.52 23.62
C SER A 256 -36.66 -57.71 24.04
N ALA A 257 -36.07 -58.85 23.63
CA ALA A 257 -34.66 -59.11 23.83
C ALA A 257 -33.75 -58.06 23.16
N GLN A 258 -34.23 -57.42 22.08
CA GLN A 258 -33.48 -56.36 21.40
C GLN A 258 -33.49 -55.04 22.20
N GLU A 259 -34.63 -54.68 22.81
CA GLU A 259 -34.71 -53.52 23.70
C GLU A 259 -33.88 -53.75 24.96
N TYR A 260 -33.97 -54.95 25.53
CA TYR A 260 -33.17 -55.35 26.68
C TYR A 260 -31.67 -55.31 26.40
N ALA A 261 -31.20 -55.86 25.27
CA ALA A 261 -29.79 -55.80 24.89
C ALA A 261 -29.29 -54.35 24.70
N ARG A 262 -30.12 -53.45 24.16
CA ARG A 262 -29.78 -52.01 24.07
C ARG A 262 -29.70 -51.35 25.44
N ALA A 263 -30.61 -51.70 26.35
CA ALA A 263 -30.60 -51.23 27.72
C ALA A 263 -29.35 -51.73 28.48
N LEU A 264 -28.97 -53.00 28.33
CA LEU A 264 -27.75 -53.55 28.92
C LEU A 264 -26.50 -52.85 28.41
N LYS A 265 -26.38 -52.59 27.10
CA LYS A 265 -25.26 -51.80 26.55
C LYS A 265 -25.18 -50.40 27.16
N PHE A 266 -26.31 -49.78 27.48
CA PHE A 266 -26.35 -48.50 28.19
C PHE A 266 -25.93 -48.63 29.65
N VAL A 267 -26.35 -49.69 30.35
CA VAL A 267 -25.90 -49.97 31.73
C VAL A 267 -24.39 -50.20 31.77
N THR A 268 -23.83 -50.95 30.82
CA THR A 268 -22.37 -51.13 30.71
C THR A 268 -21.64 -49.82 30.45
N LEU A 269 -22.25 -48.90 29.68
CA LEU A 269 -21.71 -47.55 29.51
C LEU A 269 -21.66 -46.80 30.85
N ILE A 270 -22.72 -46.84 31.66
CA ILE A 270 -22.73 -46.19 32.98
C ILE A 270 -21.69 -46.83 33.91
N GLU A 271 -21.61 -48.17 33.93
CA GLU A 271 -20.62 -48.90 34.72
C GLU A 271 -19.19 -48.50 34.36
N TYR A 272 -18.88 -48.38 33.07
CA TYR A 272 -17.59 -47.89 32.62
C TYR A 272 -17.27 -46.48 33.15
N TYR A 273 -18.21 -45.54 33.05
CA TYR A 273 -17.98 -44.18 33.56
C TYR A 273 -17.85 -44.13 35.08
N LEU A 274 -18.57 -45.00 35.80
CA LEU A 274 -18.45 -45.16 37.23
C LEU A 274 -17.08 -45.74 37.65
N CYS A 275 -16.64 -46.83 37.01
CA CYS A 275 -15.37 -47.49 37.33
C CYS A 275 -14.14 -46.62 37.05
N ASN A 276 -14.27 -45.61 36.19
CA ASN A 276 -13.20 -44.66 35.87
C ASN A 276 -13.27 -43.36 36.72
N ASP A 277 -14.07 -43.32 37.79
CA ASP A 277 -14.26 -42.16 38.67
C ASP A 277 -14.64 -40.86 37.92
N MET A 278 -15.35 -40.98 36.79
CA MET A 278 -15.78 -39.82 36.01
C MET A 278 -17.06 -39.23 36.58
N GLN A 279 -17.17 -37.90 36.60
CA GLN A 279 -18.42 -37.23 36.96
C GLN A 279 -19.37 -37.21 35.76
N TYR A 280 -20.57 -37.75 35.92
CA TYR A 280 -21.60 -37.78 34.89
C TYR A 280 -22.99 -37.63 35.49
N ASN A 281 -23.93 -37.23 34.65
CA ASN A 281 -25.36 -37.22 34.94
C ASN A 281 -26.06 -38.21 34.02
N VAL A 282 -27.05 -38.93 34.54
CA VAL A 282 -27.79 -39.94 33.76
C VAL A 282 -29.15 -39.39 33.37
N LEU A 283 -29.45 -39.40 32.07
CA LEU A 283 -30.74 -38.99 31.49
C LEU A 283 -31.53 -40.24 31.09
N VAL A 284 -32.51 -40.63 31.91
CA VAL A 284 -33.38 -41.80 31.67
C VAL A 284 -34.84 -41.43 31.84
N SER A 285 -35.66 -41.68 30.81
CA SER A 285 -37.12 -41.53 30.85
C SER A 285 -37.85 -42.86 31.06
N ASP A 286 -37.25 -43.99 30.65
CA ASP A 286 -37.88 -45.31 30.72
C ASP A 286 -37.66 -45.95 32.10
N SER A 287 -38.77 -46.22 32.80
CA SER A 287 -38.78 -46.90 34.11
C SER A 287 -38.13 -48.31 34.09
N LYS A 288 -38.15 -49.01 32.94
CA LYS A 288 -37.50 -50.33 32.78
C LYS A 288 -35.98 -50.19 32.86
N ILE A 289 -35.43 -49.18 32.18
CA ILE A 289 -33.99 -48.89 32.20
C ILE A 289 -33.55 -48.42 33.59
N GLN A 290 -34.37 -47.61 34.27
CA GLN A 290 -34.08 -47.18 35.65
C GLN A 290 -33.94 -48.37 36.60
N LYS A 291 -34.85 -49.36 36.54
CA LYS A 291 -34.75 -50.59 37.35
C LYS A 291 -33.47 -51.36 37.06
N LEU A 292 -33.14 -51.52 35.78
CA LEU A 292 -31.95 -52.24 35.34
C LEU A 292 -30.66 -51.57 35.86
N ILE A 293 -30.60 -50.24 35.83
CA ILE A 293 -29.50 -49.46 36.41
C ILE A 293 -29.40 -49.70 37.92
N SER A 294 -30.52 -49.64 38.66
CA SER A 294 -30.51 -49.87 40.11
C SER A 294 -30.03 -51.28 40.47
N GLU A 295 -30.40 -52.29 39.69
CA GLU A 295 -29.98 -53.69 39.93
C GLU A 295 -28.48 -53.92 39.68
N HIS A 296 -27.90 -53.27 38.66
CA HIS A 296 -26.52 -53.52 38.25
C HIS A 296 -25.51 -52.53 38.85
N ILE A 297 -25.96 -51.32 39.22
CA ILE A 297 -25.10 -50.22 39.63
C ILE A 297 -25.44 -49.73 41.05
N GLY A 298 -26.71 -49.86 41.48
CA GLY A 298 -27.23 -49.35 42.76
C GLY A 298 -27.03 -50.26 43.97
N GLY A 299 -25.82 -50.82 44.14
CA GLY A 299 -25.40 -51.59 45.32
C GLY A 299 -24.74 -50.75 46.40
#